data_AF-A0A1V6D242-F1
#
_entry.id   AF-A0A1V6D242-F1
#
_cell.length_a   1.000
_cell.length_b   1.000
_cell.length_c   1.000
_cell.angle_alpha   90.00
_cell.angle_beta   90.00
_cell.angle_gamma   90.00
#
_symmetry.space_group_name_H-M   'P 1'
#
loop_
_entity.id
_entity.type
_entity.pdbx_description
1 polymer ?
#
loop_
_entity_poly.entity_id
_entity_poly.type
_entity_poly.pdbx_seq_one_letter_code
_entity_poly.pdbx_strand_id
1 'polypeptide(L)'
;MRRIGIGVAFLVTAMISFAPGWGGVGGSRMVNPFVGDWQGACQCLEPPGREKPFRFTVSADSKGELACTDHSSKNKFSPPQFTQDDRRYTLRCSWYRDGDKSSGVYVFHIDKARPGVMNGEETTQHLPGKRYAYRNLIRQDAPPVRTPPSPDSNVPQALPKPAQTGPAVGTMVRIPGGAFEMGDAKNEGMDNERPVHAVAVRAFLMDKHEVTRSLWDQVAKWAASRGYEFNDEIAGKASDHPIHSVDWHSAVKWCNARSEKEGLTPCYTLEGKVFRSGRADDLKCNWSADGYRLPTEAEWEFAARGGLKGARFPSGDRIAHAVANYRCVARSGKPRYAYDDGPTGGCHPVYAKGDEPFTSPAGAFAPNGYGLYDMAGNVWEWCWDWRGGDYYEHSPKADPRGAEEGRNRALRGGSWKADTDQARLSYRQSSSPKSADRSIGFRCVRSN
;
A
#
# COMPACT_ATOMS: atom_id res chain seq x y z
N MET A 1 -26.26 -34.92 -41.55
CA MET A 1 -25.48 -35.92 -40.78
C MET A 1 -24.88 -35.17 -39.59
N ARG A 2 -25.44 -35.23 -38.37
CA ARG A 2 -25.11 -36.17 -37.25
C ARG A 2 -23.59 -36.23 -36.99
N ARG A 3 -22.99 -35.98 -35.81
CA ARG A 3 -23.36 -36.02 -34.36
C ARG A 3 -22.51 -34.97 -33.59
N ILE A 4 -23.04 -34.18 -32.64
CA ILE A 4 -23.17 -34.37 -31.17
C ILE A 4 -21.88 -34.83 -30.45
N GLY A 5 -21.40 -33.97 -29.55
CA GLY A 5 -20.50 -34.27 -28.43
C GLY A 5 -20.65 -33.22 -27.33
N ILE A 6 -21.44 -33.54 -26.31
CA ILE A 6 -21.70 -32.76 -25.10
C ILE A 6 -20.49 -32.91 -24.16
N GLY A 7 -19.96 -31.79 -23.66
CA GLY A 7 -18.91 -31.76 -22.64
C GLY A 7 -19.38 -30.92 -21.45
N VAL A 8 -19.86 -31.62 -20.43
CA VAL A 8 -20.40 -31.12 -19.16
C VAL A 8 -19.30 -30.41 -18.36
N ALA A 9 -19.49 -29.13 -18.04
CA ALA A 9 -18.71 -28.49 -16.98
C ALA A 9 -19.36 -28.84 -15.63
N PHE A 10 -18.72 -29.72 -14.87
CA PHE A 10 -19.10 -29.99 -13.49
C PHE A 10 -18.85 -28.74 -12.65
N LEU A 11 -19.93 -28.19 -12.11
CA LEU A 11 -19.92 -27.27 -10.98
C LEU A 11 -19.49 -28.09 -9.76
N VAL A 12 -18.23 -27.96 -9.31
CA VAL A 12 -17.85 -28.44 -7.98
C VAL A 12 -18.21 -27.34 -6.99
N THR A 13 -19.44 -27.43 -6.48
CA THR A 13 -19.86 -26.75 -5.27
C THR A 13 -19.09 -27.37 -4.10
N ALA A 14 -18.07 -26.70 -3.58
CA ALA A 14 -17.56 -27.02 -2.26
C ALA A 14 -18.45 -26.33 -1.22
N MET A 15 -19.53 -27.02 -0.84
CA MET A 15 -20.16 -26.79 0.46
C MET A 15 -19.18 -27.29 1.53
N ILE A 16 -18.69 -26.40 2.39
CA ILE A 16 -18.15 -26.81 3.68
C ILE A 16 -19.28 -26.65 4.70
N SER A 17 -19.97 -27.77 4.93
CA SER A 17 -20.83 -27.97 6.09
C SER A 17 -19.99 -27.89 7.36
N PHE A 18 -20.38 -27.02 8.29
CA PHE A 18 -20.02 -27.18 9.68
C PHE A 18 -20.86 -28.33 10.25
N ALA A 19 -20.21 -29.37 10.77
CA ALA A 19 -20.84 -30.30 11.70
C ALA A 19 -19.96 -30.44 12.96
N PRO A 20 -20.58 -30.60 14.13
CA PRO A 20 -19.98 -30.25 15.41
C PRO A 20 -19.45 -31.47 16.17
N GLY A 21 -18.48 -31.20 17.04
CA GLY A 21 -18.23 -32.00 18.23
C GLY A 21 -17.10 -33.03 18.11
N TRP A 22 -15.96 -32.71 18.71
CA TRP A 22 -15.30 -33.59 19.68
C TRP A 22 -14.82 -32.72 20.83
N GLY A 23 -15.37 -32.99 22.01
CA GLY A 23 -15.13 -32.21 23.21
C GLY A 23 -13.83 -32.59 23.91
N GLY A 24 -13.49 -31.75 24.89
CA GLY A 24 -12.86 -32.20 26.11
C GLY A 24 -11.33 -32.25 26.13
N VAL A 25 -10.81 -31.31 26.90
CA VAL A 25 -9.62 -31.36 27.77
C VAL A 25 -8.39 -30.63 27.24
N GLY A 26 -7.92 -29.71 28.09
CA GLY A 26 -6.89 -28.71 27.85
C GLY A 26 -5.59 -29.27 27.28
N GLY A 27 -5.05 -28.52 26.32
CA GLY A 27 -3.79 -28.78 25.66
C GLY A 27 -3.86 -28.14 24.28
N SER A 28 -3.21 -27.00 24.11
CA SER A 28 -3.07 -26.30 22.83
C SER A 28 -2.52 -27.26 21.78
N ARG A 29 -3.38 -27.88 20.95
CA ARG A 29 -2.93 -28.67 19.79
C ARG A 29 -2.32 -27.69 18.80
N MET A 30 -0.98 -27.60 18.82
CA MET A 30 -0.21 -26.89 17.81
C MET A 30 -0.48 -27.54 16.45
N VAL A 31 -1.12 -26.77 15.56
CA VAL A 31 -1.21 -27.11 14.15
C VAL A 31 0.22 -27.10 13.60
N ASN A 32 0.70 -28.20 13.03
CA ASN A 32 2.03 -28.27 12.43
C ASN A 32 2.09 -27.24 11.28
N PRO A 33 2.98 -26.24 11.36
CA PRO A 33 2.99 -25.09 10.43
C PRO A 33 3.36 -25.46 9.00
N PHE A 34 3.91 -26.66 8.77
CA PHE A 34 4.24 -27.16 7.44
C PHE A 34 3.06 -27.84 6.72
N VAL A 35 1.90 -27.99 7.37
CA VAL A 35 0.71 -28.62 6.77
C VAL A 35 0.18 -27.79 5.59
N GLY A 36 0.27 -28.35 4.38
CA GLY A 36 -0.13 -27.74 3.10
C GLY A 36 0.96 -27.86 2.03
N ASP A 37 0.64 -27.61 0.76
CA ASP A 37 1.59 -27.77 -0.33
C ASP A 37 2.44 -26.50 -0.53
N TRP A 38 3.76 -26.66 -0.43
CA TRP A 38 4.73 -25.58 -0.64
C TRP A 38 5.47 -25.80 -1.96
N GLN A 39 5.52 -24.79 -2.83
CA GLN A 39 6.26 -24.84 -4.09
C GLN A 39 7.39 -23.82 -4.12
N GLY A 40 8.54 -24.26 -4.64
CA GLY A 40 9.73 -23.46 -4.84
C GLY A 40 10.37 -23.66 -6.20
N ALA A 41 11.08 -22.64 -6.67
CA ALA A 41 12.00 -22.72 -7.79
C ALA A 41 13.37 -22.19 -7.37
N CYS A 42 14.44 -22.93 -7.69
CA CYS A 42 15.82 -22.52 -7.44
C CYS A 42 16.46 -22.00 -8.73
N GLN A 43 17.28 -20.95 -8.64
CA GLN A 43 18.04 -20.43 -9.79
C GLN A 43 19.49 -20.13 -9.38
N CYS A 44 20.45 -20.60 -10.19
CA CYS A 44 21.88 -20.44 -9.94
C CYS A 44 22.31 -18.99 -10.23
N LEU A 45 23.12 -18.41 -9.35
CA LEU A 45 23.65 -17.06 -9.49
C LEU A 45 24.98 -17.13 -10.26
N GLU A 46 24.94 -16.85 -11.57
CA GLU A 46 26.03 -16.61 -12.56
C GLU A 46 26.51 -17.76 -13.49
N PRO A 47 26.95 -17.47 -14.75
CA PRO A 47 26.44 -16.51 -15.75
C PRO A 47 25.54 -17.24 -16.80
N PRO A 48 24.91 -16.57 -17.79
CA PRO A 48 23.67 -17.06 -18.39
C PRO A 48 23.93 -18.19 -19.40
N GLY A 49 23.30 -19.33 -19.18
CA GLY A 49 23.35 -20.42 -20.15
C GLY A 49 22.74 -21.71 -19.66
N ARG A 50 21.41 -21.83 -19.79
CA ARG A 50 20.63 -23.08 -19.71
C ARG A 50 20.62 -23.81 -18.36
N GLU A 51 19.83 -23.34 -17.40
CA GLU A 51 19.25 -24.25 -16.39
C GLU A 51 17.75 -24.01 -16.23
N LYS A 52 16.99 -25.11 -16.29
CA LYS A 52 15.54 -25.11 -16.05
C LYS A 52 15.31 -25.09 -14.53
N PRO A 53 14.37 -24.30 -14.02
CA PRO A 53 14.07 -24.27 -12.58
C PRO A 53 13.63 -25.65 -12.08
N PHE A 54 14.27 -26.14 -11.02
CA PHE A 54 13.83 -27.34 -10.29
C PHE A 54 12.57 -27.01 -9.48
N ARG A 55 11.58 -27.91 -9.48
CA ARG A 55 10.36 -27.80 -8.68
C ARG A 55 10.31 -28.95 -7.69
N PHE A 56 10.20 -28.66 -6.40
CA PHE A 56 9.94 -29.65 -5.37
C PHE A 56 8.69 -29.27 -4.55
N THR A 57 8.13 -30.25 -3.86
CA THR A 57 7.00 -30.07 -2.94
C THR A 57 7.30 -30.72 -1.61
N VAL A 58 7.02 -30.00 -0.52
CA VAL A 58 6.95 -30.57 0.83
C VAL A 58 5.48 -30.73 1.16
N SER A 59 5.07 -31.95 1.50
CA SER A 59 3.71 -32.27 1.92
C SER A 59 3.70 -32.90 3.31
N ALA A 60 2.61 -32.68 4.05
CA ALA A 60 2.35 -33.35 5.32
C ALA A 60 0.97 -34.01 5.21
N ASP A 61 0.86 -35.29 5.58
CA ASP A 61 -0.43 -35.96 5.57
C ASP A 61 -1.30 -35.57 6.79
N SER A 62 -2.54 -36.06 6.84
CA SER A 62 -3.47 -35.76 7.93
C SER A 62 -3.06 -36.31 9.29
N LYS A 63 -1.99 -37.12 9.35
CA LYS A 63 -1.37 -37.64 10.58
C LYS A 63 -0.09 -36.88 10.95
N GLY A 64 0.36 -35.95 10.11
CA GLY A 64 1.53 -35.10 10.34
C GLY A 64 2.85 -35.72 9.86
N GLU A 65 2.82 -36.79 9.07
CA GLU A 65 4.02 -37.36 8.45
C GLU A 65 4.45 -36.50 7.26
N LEU A 66 5.73 -36.12 7.24
CA LEU A 66 6.30 -35.19 6.27
C LEU A 66 6.98 -35.94 5.11
N ALA A 67 6.70 -35.53 3.88
CA ALA A 67 7.33 -36.02 2.67
C ALA A 67 7.88 -34.87 1.82
N CYS A 68 9.03 -35.10 1.17
CA CYS A 68 9.62 -34.16 0.22
C CYS A 68 9.76 -34.86 -1.14
N THR A 69 9.16 -34.28 -2.18
CA THR A 69 9.10 -34.86 -3.52
C THR A 69 9.68 -33.90 -4.54
N ASP A 70 10.62 -34.38 -5.36
CA ASP A 70 11.18 -33.64 -6.50
C ASP A 70 10.47 -34.01 -7.80
N HIS A 71 9.95 -33.00 -8.50
CA HIS A 71 9.20 -33.17 -9.75
C HIS A 71 10.10 -33.15 -10.99
N SER A 72 11.41 -33.00 -10.83
CA SER A 72 12.40 -33.02 -11.92
C SER A 72 12.96 -34.41 -12.24
N SER A 73 12.54 -35.43 -11.47
CA SER A 73 12.85 -36.87 -11.62
C SER A 73 14.34 -37.27 -11.57
N LYS A 74 15.23 -36.43 -11.03
CA LYS A 74 16.69 -36.67 -11.03
C LYS A 74 17.35 -36.89 -9.68
N ASN A 75 16.69 -36.54 -8.56
CA ASN A 75 17.27 -36.64 -7.22
C ASN A 75 16.52 -37.64 -6.34
N LYS A 76 17.25 -38.37 -5.49
CA LYS A 76 16.67 -39.21 -4.43
C LYS A 76 16.86 -38.51 -3.08
N PHE A 77 15.80 -38.45 -2.27
CA PHE A 77 15.81 -37.81 -0.96
C PHE A 77 15.74 -38.84 0.17
N SER A 78 16.43 -38.57 1.27
CA SER A 78 16.22 -39.28 2.54
C SER A 78 14.95 -38.78 3.23
N PRO A 79 14.33 -39.58 4.12
CA PRO A 79 13.22 -39.13 4.95
C PRO A 79 13.58 -37.85 5.71
N PRO A 80 12.72 -36.81 5.70
CA PRO A 80 13.03 -35.53 6.29
C PRO A 80 13.07 -35.60 7.82
N GLN A 81 13.98 -34.86 8.45
CA GLN A 81 14.11 -34.77 9.90
C GLN A 81 13.55 -33.44 10.43
N PHE A 82 12.69 -33.50 11.44
CA PHE A 82 12.02 -32.34 12.03
C PHE A 82 12.49 -32.06 13.45
N THR A 83 12.76 -30.79 13.76
CA THR A 83 13.09 -30.31 15.11
C THR A 83 12.40 -28.97 15.37
N GLN A 84 12.17 -28.63 16.63
CA GLN A 84 11.57 -27.36 17.03
C GLN A 84 12.25 -26.80 18.29
N ASP A 85 12.36 -25.48 18.36
CA ASP A 85 12.75 -24.74 19.57
C ASP A 85 11.73 -23.64 19.89
N ASP A 86 11.99 -22.82 20.90
CA ASP A 86 11.06 -21.77 21.36
C ASP A 86 10.78 -20.70 20.30
N ARG A 87 11.66 -20.52 19.31
CA ARG A 87 11.59 -19.45 18.32
C ARG A 87 11.31 -19.96 16.91
N ARG A 88 11.64 -21.21 16.58
CA ARG A 88 11.58 -21.71 15.20
C ARG A 88 11.22 -23.18 15.09
N TYR A 89 10.74 -23.55 13.90
CA TYR A 89 10.65 -24.92 13.43
C TYR A 89 11.71 -25.18 12.36
N THR A 90 12.33 -26.35 12.36
CA THR A 90 13.43 -26.71 11.45
C THR A 90 13.16 -28.05 10.77
N LEU A 91 13.25 -28.08 9.43
CA LEU A 91 13.12 -29.26 8.60
C LEU A 91 14.43 -29.52 7.84
N ARG A 92 14.97 -30.72 7.93
CA ARG A 92 16.22 -31.10 7.26
C ARG A 92 15.99 -32.23 6.26
N CYS A 93 16.36 -32.03 5.01
CA CYS A 93 16.22 -33.00 3.93
C CYS A 93 17.58 -33.24 3.26
N SER A 94 18.09 -34.46 3.29
CA SER A 94 19.30 -34.84 2.55
C SER A 94 18.93 -35.35 1.16
N TRP A 95 19.73 -35.02 0.15
CA TRP A 95 19.55 -35.50 -1.21
C TRP A 95 20.84 -36.03 -1.82
N TYR A 96 20.69 -36.94 -2.78
CA TYR A 96 21.79 -37.50 -3.57
C TYR A 96 21.36 -37.67 -5.02
N ARG A 97 22.29 -37.40 -5.94
CA ARG A 97 22.08 -37.55 -7.38
C ARG A 97 22.98 -38.65 -7.95
N ASP A 98 22.32 -39.68 -8.49
CA ASP A 98 23.01 -40.76 -9.20
C ASP A 98 23.56 -40.23 -10.53
N GLY A 99 24.87 -40.33 -10.72
CA GLY A 99 25.58 -39.95 -11.94
C GLY A 99 26.80 -39.07 -11.68
N ASP A 100 26.61 -37.90 -11.06
CA ASP A 100 27.70 -36.95 -10.75
C ASP A 100 28.26 -37.10 -9.32
N LYS A 101 27.73 -38.07 -8.55
CA LYS A 101 28.11 -38.37 -7.16
C LYS A 101 27.99 -37.16 -6.23
N SER A 102 27.08 -36.23 -6.51
CA SER A 102 26.81 -35.08 -5.65
C SER A 102 25.77 -35.40 -4.58
N SER A 103 26.00 -34.91 -3.36
CA SER A 103 25.06 -34.96 -2.24
C SER A 103 24.98 -33.61 -1.55
N GLY A 104 23.80 -33.28 -1.04
CA GLY A 104 23.59 -32.05 -0.29
C GLY A 104 22.54 -32.19 0.80
N VAL A 105 22.47 -31.18 1.65
CA VAL A 105 21.48 -31.09 2.71
C VAL A 105 20.76 -29.75 2.58
N TYR A 106 19.44 -29.84 2.50
CA TYR A 106 18.54 -28.69 2.67
C TYR A 106 18.12 -28.58 4.13
N VAL A 107 18.17 -27.37 4.67
CA VAL A 107 17.62 -27.04 5.99
C VAL A 107 16.67 -25.88 5.84
N PHE A 108 15.43 -26.04 6.28
CA PHE A 108 14.39 -25.03 6.21
C PHE A 108 13.97 -24.61 7.62
N HIS A 109 13.85 -23.30 7.83
CA HIS A 109 13.44 -22.71 9.10
C HIS A 109 12.15 -21.91 8.93
N ILE A 110 11.17 -22.13 9.81
CA ILE A 110 9.99 -21.27 9.96
C ILE A 110 10.09 -20.54 11.30
N ASP A 111 10.02 -19.21 11.28
CA ASP A 111 9.99 -18.38 12.48
C ASP A 111 8.56 -18.32 13.07
N LYS A 112 8.41 -18.66 14.35
CA LYS A 112 7.11 -18.65 15.03
C LYS A 112 6.51 -17.24 15.14
N ALA A 113 7.33 -16.18 15.15
CA ALA A 113 6.88 -14.80 15.17
C ALA A 113 6.46 -14.27 13.79
N ARG A 114 6.75 -15.02 12.71
CA ARG A 114 6.36 -14.68 11.32
C ARG A 114 5.95 -15.95 10.57
N PRO A 115 4.83 -16.59 10.94
CA PRO A 115 4.47 -17.95 10.50
C PRO A 115 4.14 -18.09 8.99
N GLY A 116 4.38 -17.06 8.17
CA GLY A 116 4.24 -17.08 6.71
C GLY A 116 5.55 -17.07 5.92
N VAL A 117 6.71 -17.12 6.58
CA VAL A 117 8.03 -17.05 5.92
C VAL A 117 8.87 -18.27 6.27
N MET A 118 9.25 -19.05 5.25
CA MET A 118 10.19 -20.17 5.37
C MET A 118 11.54 -19.79 4.74
N ASN A 119 12.60 -19.78 5.54
CA ASN A 119 13.96 -19.50 5.09
C ASN A 119 14.73 -20.81 4.92
N GLY A 120 15.26 -21.09 3.73
CA GLY A 120 16.03 -22.30 3.44
C GLY A 120 17.52 -22.01 3.27
N GLU A 121 18.37 -22.87 3.82
CA GLU A 121 19.81 -22.91 3.58
C GLU A 121 20.19 -24.28 2.99
N GLU A 122 21.00 -24.30 1.92
CA GLU A 122 21.61 -25.53 1.41
C GLU A 122 23.08 -25.58 1.82
N THR A 123 23.53 -26.74 2.28
CA THR A 123 24.95 -27.08 2.33
C THR A 123 25.22 -28.27 1.43
N THR A 124 25.87 -28.02 0.29
CA THR A 124 26.31 -29.05 -0.64
C THR A 124 27.70 -29.54 -0.23
N GLN A 125 27.87 -30.84 0.00
CA GLN A 125 29.21 -31.42 0.15
C GLN A 125 29.66 -31.89 -1.23
N HIS A 126 30.68 -31.20 -1.78
CA HIS A 126 31.42 -31.46 -3.03
C HIS A 126 31.07 -30.66 -4.30
N LEU A 127 30.94 -29.33 -4.19
CA LEU A 127 31.25 -28.41 -5.30
C LEU A 127 31.96 -27.16 -4.75
N PRO A 128 33.30 -27.04 -4.83
CA PRO A 128 33.99 -25.86 -4.31
C PRO A 128 33.60 -24.61 -5.11
N GLY A 129 33.12 -23.57 -4.42
CA GLY A 129 32.97 -22.23 -5.00
C GLY A 129 31.59 -21.86 -5.56
N LYS A 130 30.56 -22.70 -5.45
CA LYS A 130 29.18 -22.32 -5.82
C LYS A 130 28.31 -22.07 -4.58
N ARG A 131 27.71 -20.89 -4.50
CA ARG A 131 26.71 -20.52 -3.48
C ARG A 131 25.35 -20.36 -4.16
N TYR A 132 24.36 -21.10 -3.69
CA TYR A 132 22.96 -20.96 -4.11
C TYR A 132 22.23 -20.15 -3.03
N ALA A 133 21.44 -19.15 -3.43
CA ALA A 133 20.61 -18.37 -2.52
C ALA A 133 19.15 -18.46 -2.95
N TYR A 134 18.25 -18.70 -2.00
CA TYR A 134 16.83 -18.79 -2.25
C TYR A 134 16.12 -17.45 -2.03
N ARG A 135 15.17 -17.13 -2.90
CA ARG A 135 14.10 -16.18 -2.60
C ARG A 135 12.79 -16.95 -2.45
N ASN A 136 12.28 -16.97 -1.22
CA ASN A 136 10.88 -17.10 -0.81
C ASN A 136 10.08 -18.29 -1.38
N LEU A 137 9.87 -19.32 -0.56
CA LEU A 137 8.81 -20.32 -0.78
C LEU A 137 7.46 -19.72 -0.37
N ILE A 138 6.44 -19.85 -1.22
CA ILE A 138 5.10 -19.26 -1.00
C ILE A 138 4.11 -20.41 -0.78
N ARG A 139 3.34 -20.34 0.32
CA ARG A 139 2.21 -21.24 0.59
C ARG A 139 1.08 -20.93 -0.38
N GLN A 140 0.54 -21.92 -1.08
CA GLN A 140 -0.48 -21.67 -2.11
C GLN A 140 -1.79 -21.08 -1.55
N ASP A 141 -2.04 -21.24 -0.25
CA ASP A 141 -3.33 -20.90 0.38
C ASP A 141 -3.27 -19.78 1.44
N ALA A 142 -2.17 -19.03 1.56
CA ALA A 142 -2.05 -17.94 2.54
C ALA A 142 -2.31 -16.54 1.93
N PRO A 143 -3.00 -15.62 2.64
CA PRO A 143 -3.19 -14.24 2.18
C PRO A 143 -1.84 -13.50 2.09
N PRO A 144 -1.68 -12.57 1.14
CA PRO A 144 -0.38 -12.01 0.78
C PRO A 144 0.18 -11.13 1.90
N VAL A 145 1.25 -11.58 2.56
CA VAL A 145 2.14 -10.73 3.37
C VAL A 145 3.40 -10.49 2.56
N ARG A 146 3.65 -9.24 2.16
CA ARG A 146 4.88 -8.86 1.46
C ARG A 146 5.90 -8.32 2.46
N THR A 147 7.10 -8.92 2.46
CA THR A 147 8.31 -8.32 3.00
C THR A 147 8.76 -7.15 2.11
N PRO A 148 9.23 -6.03 2.69
CA PRO A 148 9.84 -4.96 1.91
C PRO A 148 11.13 -5.45 1.22
N PRO A 149 11.51 -4.88 0.06
CA PRO A 149 12.79 -5.19 -0.56
C PRO A 149 13.94 -4.80 0.38
N SER A 150 15.04 -5.56 0.32
CA SER A 150 16.28 -5.21 1.03
C SER A 150 16.76 -3.84 0.52
N PRO A 151 17.27 -2.96 1.41
CA PRO A 151 17.84 -1.70 0.99
C PRO A 151 19.09 -1.97 0.14
N ASP A 152 19.11 -1.43 -1.08
CA ASP A 152 20.36 -1.28 -1.82
C ASP A 152 21.35 -0.50 -0.95
N SER A 153 22.59 -1.01 -0.87
CA SER A 153 23.64 -0.56 0.04
C SER A 153 24.22 0.84 -0.26
N ASN A 154 23.49 1.71 -0.96
CA ASN A 154 23.94 3.05 -1.33
C ASN A 154 22.88 4.17 -1.14
N VAL A 155 21.87 3.98 -0.29
CA VAL A 155 20.96 5.08 0.12
C VAL A 155 21.34 5.60 1.52
N PRO A 156 21.86 6.83 1.68
CA PRO A 156 22.13 7.39 3.00
C PRO A 156 20.88 8.03 3.60
N GLN A 157 20.31 7.36 4.61
CA GLN A 157 19.84 7.84 5.91
C GLN A 157 18.65 7.00 6.39
N ALA A 158 18.80 6.42 7.59
CA ALA A 158 17.69 5.84 8.32
C ALA A 158 16.63 6.93 8.53
N LEU A 159 15.40 6.67 8.10
CA LEU A 159 14.25 7.52 8.42
C LEU A 159 14.22 7.80 9.93
N PRO A 160 13.93 9.03 10.37
CA PRO A 160 13.81 9.32 11.79
C PRO A 160 12.79 8.39 12.43
N LYS A 161 13.15 7.87 13.62
CA LYS A 161 12.29 7.03 14.45
C LYS A 161 10.91 7.72 14.58
N PRO A 162 9.78 7.00 14.44
CA PRO A 162 8.46 7.61 14.45
C PRO A 162 8.32 8.56 15.66
N ALA A 163 7.95 9.81 15.39
CA ALA A 163 7.49 10.71 16.45
C ALA A 163 6.30 10.03 17.13
N GLN A 164 6.12 10.22 18.44
CA GLN A 164 5.09 9.54 19.24
C GLN A 164 3.69 9.74 18.62
N THR A 165 3.27 8.81 17.77
CA THR A 165 1.92 8.74 17.25
C THR A 165 1.04 8.20 18.37
N GLY A 166 -0.18 8.73 18.48
CA GLY A 166 -1.19 8.07 19.31
C GLY A 166 -1.50 6.67 18.76
N PRO A 167 -2.11 5.78 19.56
CA PRO A 167 -2.49 4.45 19.10
C PRO A 167 -3.33 4.55 17.82
N ALA A 168 -3.12 3.61 16.89
CA ALA A 168 -3.97 3.50 15.70
C ALA A 168 -5.42 3.27 16.12
N VAL A 169 -6.35 4.03 15.55
CA VAL A 169 -7.79 3.85 15.76
C VAL A 169 -8.35 3.23 14.49
N GLY A 170 -8.44 1.90 14.46
CA GLY A 170 -8.82 1.14 13.27
C GLY A 170 -7.85 1.38 12.10
N THR A 171 -8.38 1.90 10.98
CA THR A 171 -7.63 2.20 9.75
C THR A 171 -6.94 3.57 9.76
N MET A 172 -7.18 4.39 10.79
CA MET A 172 -6.62 5.74 10.92
C MET A 172 -5.44 5.80 11.89
N VAL A 173 -4.63 6.84 11.75
CA VAL A 173 -3.56 7.22 12.70
C VAL A 173 -3.89 8.55 13.34
N ARG A 174 -3.52 8.71 14.62
CA ARG A 174 -3.62 9.99 15.32
C ARG A 174 -2.44 10.88 14.94
N ILE A 175 -2.77 12.01 14.32
CA ILE A 175 -1.85 13.09 14.02
C ILE A 175 -1.85 14.04 15.23
N PRO A 176 -0.68 14.31 15.84
CA PRO A 176 -0.61 15.01 17.14
C PRO A 176 -1.04 16.47 17.09
N GLY A 177 -1.10 17.08 15.91
CA GLY A 177 -1.26 18.53 15.77
C GLY A 177 -0.03 19.30 16.24
N GLY A 178 -0.05 20.61 16.06
CA GLY A 178 1.04 21.51 16.45
C GLY A 178 1.36 22.54 15.37
N ALA A 179 2.33 23.40 15.68
CA ALA A 179 2.84 24.40 14.75
C ALA A 179 3.88 23.81 13.78
N PHE A 180 3.84 24.25 12.52
CA PHE A 180 4.83 23.93 11.50
C PHE A 180 4.96 25.09 10.49
N GLU A 181 6.06 25.06 9.75
CA GLU A 181 6.28 25.96 8.62
C GLU A 181 5.70 25.32 7.36
N MET A 182 4.65 25.93 6.81
CA MET A 182 3.94 25.49 5.61
C MET A 182 4.51 26.18 4.36
N GLY A 183 4.68 25.42 3.27
CA GLY A 183 5.16 25.92 1.99
C GLY A 183 6.58 25.49 1.58
N ASP A 184 7.08 26.09 0.51
CA ASP A 184 8.33 25.70 -0.14
C ASP A 184 9.57 26.32 0.53
N ALA A 185 10.20 25.54 1.41
CA ALA A 185 11.43 25.92 2.11
C ALA A 185 12.70 25.87 1.25
N LYS A 186 12.64 25.31 0.04
CA LYS A 186 13.82 25.18 -0.85
C LYS A 186 13.87 26.25 -1.93
N ASN A 187 12.78 27.00 -2.11
CA ASN A 187 12.68 28.04 -3.14
C ASN A 187 12.83 27.49 -4.57
N GLU A 188 12.22 26.34 -4.82
CA GLU A 188 12.27 25.57 -6.07
C GLU A 188 10.90 25.43 -6.74
N GLY A 189 9.83 25.78 -6.04
CA GLY A 189 8.45 25.69 -6.48
C GLY A 189 7.89 26.97 -7.11
N MET A 190 6.58 26.98 -7.32
CA MET A 190 5.85 28.12 -7.86
C MET A 190 5.62 29.22 -6.80
N ASP A 191 5.28 30.42 -7.24
CA ASP A 191 4.99 31.57 -6.33
C ASP A 191 3.92 31.24 -5.29
N ASN A 192 2.91 30.48 -5.67
CA ASN A 192 1.80 30.10 -4.79
C ASN A 192 2.15 29.04 -3.72
N GLU A 193 3.36 28.48 -3.74
CA GLU A 193 3.90 27.63 -2.67
C GLU A 193 4.62 28.46 -1.59
N ARG A 194 4.63 29.78 -1.77
CA ARG A 194 5.32 30.78 -0.94
C ARG A 194 4.35 31.89 -0.53
N PRO A 195 4.68 32.68 0.52
CA PRO A 195 5.81 32.52 1.41
C PRO A 195 5.70 31.26 2.28
N VAL A 196 6.85 30.80 2.78
CA VAL A 196 6.84 29.88 3.93
C VAL A 196 6.24 30.64 5.11
N HIS A 197 5.25 30.04 5.76
CA HIS A 197 4.51 30.70 6.84
C HIS A 197 4.14 29.72 7.96
N ALA A 198 4.13 30.22 9.19
CA ALA A 198 3.80 29.44 10.36
C ALA A 198 2.29 29.16 10.45
N VAL A 199 1.94 27.88 10.54
CA VAL A 199 0.58 27.38 10.71
C VAL A 199 0.54 26.42 11.88
N ALA A 200 -0.54 26.43 12.65
CA ALA A 200 -0.86 25.45 13.67
C ALA A 200 -2.12 24.69 13.28
N VAL A 201 -2.05 23.36 13.32
CA VAL A 201 -3.21 22.48 13.15
C VAL A 201 -3.52 21.76 14.46
N ARG A 202 -4.81 21.59 14.79
CA ARG A 202 -5.22 20.76 15.93
C ARG A 202 -4.88 19.30 15.71
N ALA A 203 -4.96 18.50 16.76
CA ALA A 203 -4.81 17.04 16.64
C ALA A 203 -6.05 16.45 15.94
N PHE A 204 -5.83 15.53 15.01
CA PHE A 204 -6.89 14.86 14.24
C PHE A 204 -6.51 13.40 13.94
N LEU A 205 -7.45 12.64 13.39
CA LEU A 205 -7.22 11.30 12.85
C LEU A 205 -7.13 11.39 11.32
N MET A 206 -6.22 10.65 10.69
CA MET A 206 -6.10 10.55 9.23
C MET A 206 -6.03 9.10 8.79
N ASP A 207 -6.71 8.74 7.69
CA ASP A 207 -6.56 7.41 7.09
C ASP A 207 -5.09 7.15 6.72
N LYS A 208 -4.60 5.94 7.03
CA LYS A 208 -3.20 5.54 6.74
C LYS A 208 -2.84 5.61 5.27
N HIS A 209 -3.82 5.37 4.40
CA HIS A 209 -3.68 5.28 2.96
C HIS A 209 -4.78 6.11 2.29
N GLU A 210 -4.67 6.31 0.98
CA GLU A 210 -5.80 6.75 0.17
C GLU A 210 -6.97 5.76 0.27
N VAL A 211 -8.19 6.24 0.00
CA VAL A 211 -9.37 5.38 -0.03
C VAL A 211 -9.20 4.32 -1.11
N THR A 212 -9.11 3.06 -0.70
CA THR A 212 -8.97 1.93 -1.63
C THR A 212 -10.31 1.60 -2.29
N ARG A 213 -10.25 0.92 -3.43
CA ARG A 213 -11.44 0.44 -4.15
C ARG A 213 -12.35 -0.41 -3.26
N SER A 214 -11.78 -1.33 -2.49
CA SER A 214 -12.54 -2.16 -1.57
C SER A 214 -13.27 -1.36 -0.50
N LEU A 215 -12.61 -0.34 0.09
CA LEU A 215 -13.24 0.52 1.08
C LEU A 215 -14.35 1.37 0.45
N TRP A 216 -14.08 1.95 -0.72
CA TRP A 216 -15.05 2.71 -1.49
C TRP A 216 -16.32 1.90 -1.74
N ASP A 217 -16.19 0.70 -2.31
CA ASP A 217 -17.31 -0.17 -2.68
C ASP A 217 -18.17 -0.56 -1.46
N GLN A 218 -17.56 -0.78 -0.30
CA GLN A 218 -18.28 -1.09 0.94
C GLN A 218 -19.19 0.05 1.40
N VAL A 219 -18.69 1.29 1.36
CA VAL A 219 -19.47 2.47 1.75
C VAL A 219 -20.48 2.81 0.66
N ALA A 220 -20.09 2.77 -0.62
CA ALA A 220 -20.97 3.07 -1.74
C ALA A 220 -22.16 2.10 -1.81
N LYS A 221 -21.95 0.80 -1.54
CA LYS A 221 -23.03 -0.19 -1.45
C LYS A 221 -24.04 0.14 -0.35
N TRP A 222 -23.57 0.60 0.81
CA TRP A 222 -24.45 1.06 1.90
C TRP A 222 -25.20 2.34 1.54
N ALA A 223 -24.52 3.24 0.83
CA ALA A 223 -25.01 4.57 0.47
C ALA A 223 -26.09 4.53 -0.63
N ALA A 224 -26.04 3.53 -1.52
CA ALA A 224 -26.92 3.37 -2.68
C ALA A 224 -28.42 3.36 -2.33
N SER A 225 -28.80 2.81 -1.17
CA SER A 225 -30.20 2.78 -0.71
C SER A 225 -30.57 3.96 0.21
N ARG A 226 -29.73 5.01 0.28
CA ARG A 226 -29.82 6.11 1.26
C ARG A 226 -29.70 7.49 0.61
N GLY A 227 -29.99 7.57 -0.68
CA GLY A 227 -30.03 8.81 -1.44
C GLY A 227 -28.67 9.44 -1.71
N TYR A 228 -27.57 8.70 -1.51
CA TYR A 228 -26.25 9.16 -1.92
C TYR A 228 -26.00 8.87 -3.39
N GLU A 229 -25.56 9.90 -4.10
CA GLU A 229 -25.20 9.82 -5.51
C GLU A 229 -23.72 10.16 -5.68
N PHE A 230 -23.02 9.41 -6.51
CA PHE A 230 -21.61 9.65 -6.86
C PHE A 230 -21.49 9.80 -8.38
N ASN A 231 -20.36 10.30 -8.89
CA ASN A 231 -20.12 10.31 -10.33
C ASN A 231 -19.87 8.89 -10.86
N ASP A 232 -20.25 8.62 -12.11
CA ASP A 232 -20.32 7.27 -12.67
C ASP A 232 -18.95 6.62 -12.97
N GLU A 233 -17.91 7.43 -13.14
CA GLU A 233 -16.61 6.99 -13.65
C GLU A 233 -15.63 6.51 -12.57
N ILE A 234 -16.06 6.45 -11.30
CA ILE A 234 -15.18 6.10 -10.18
C ILE A 234 -14.71 4.65 -10.31
N ALA A 235 -13.39 4.48 -10.33
CA ALA A 235 -12.77 3.19 -10.52
C ALA A 235 -11.53 3.02 -9.64
N GLY A 236 -10.97 1.82 -9.63
CA GLY A 236 -9.70 1.49 -9.00
C GLY A 236 -9.12 0.28 -9.70
N LYS A 237 -7.80 0.26 -9.91
CA LYS A 237 -7.13 -0.77 -10.72
C LYS A 237 -7.30 -2.19 -10.16
N ALA A 238 -7.32 -2.31 -8.84
CA ALA A 238 -7.65 -3.53 -8.10
C ALA A 238 -8.25 -3.14 -6.73
N SER A 239 -8.70 -4.13 -5.95
CA SER A 239 -9.40 -3.90 -4.68
C SER A 239 -8.58 -3.15 -3.63
N ASP A 240 -7.26 -3.34 -3.62
CA ASP A 240 -6.28 -2.72 -2.73
C ASP A 240 -5.59 -1.48 -3.32
N HIS A 241 -5.95 -1.07 -4.54
CA HIS A 241 -5.49 0.18 -5.14
C HIS A 241 -6.38 1.35 -4.71
N PRO A 242 -5.84 2.59 -4.72
CA PRO A 242 -6.66 3.78 -4.51
C PRO A 242 -7.77 3.85 -5.56
N ILE A 243 -8.93 4.39 -5.14
CA ILE A 243 -9.88 4.86 -6.14
C ILE A 243 -9.30 6.06 -6.90
N HIS A 244 -9.80 6.26 -8.11
CA HIS A 244 -9.51 7.40 -8.94
C HIS A 244 -10.78 7.80 -9.70
N SER A 245 -10.68 8.85 -10.53
CA SER A 245 -11.81 9.39 -11.29
C SER A 245 -12.98 9.79 -10.38
N VAL A 246 -12.66 10.25 -9.17
CA VAL A 246 -13.63 10.77 -8.21
C VAL A 246 -13.61 12.29 -8.25
N ASP A 247 -14.78 12.91 -8.44
CA ASP A 247 -14.90 14.35 -8.30
C ASP A 247 -14.97 14.77 -6.82
N TRP A 248 -14.67 16.03 -6.53
CA TRP A 248 -14.61 16.53 -5.15
C TRP A 248 -15.96 16.36 -4.44
N HIS A 249 -17.06 16.56 -5.16
CA HIS A 249 -18.42 16.40 -4.63
C HIS A 249 -18.71 14.96 -4.21
N SER A 250 -18.27 13.99 -4.98
CA SER A 250 -18.42 12.57 -4.66
C SER A 250 -17.55 12.19 -3.47
N ALA A 251 -16.35 12.75 -3.35
CA ALA A 251 -15.48 12.54 -2.19
C ALA A 251 -16.12 13.06 -0.88
N VAL A 252 -16.68 14.28 -0.88
CA VAL A 252 -17.35 14.82 0.33
C VAL A 252 -18.66 14.08 0.66
N LYS A 253 -19.44 13.67 -0.34
CA LYS A 253 -20.63 12.82 -0.15
C LYS A 253 -20.24 11.46 0.41
N TRP A 254 -19.13 10.89 -0.04
CA TRP A 254 -18.63 9.61 0.45
C TRP A 254 -18.15 9.71 1.90
N CYS A 255 -17.52 10.83 2.28
CA CYS A 255 -17.18 11.12 3.68
C CYS A 255 -18.44 11.15 4.58
N ASN A 256 -19.51 11.84 4.14
CA ASN A 256 -20.79 11.84 4.85
C ASN A 256 -21.38 10.42 4.95
N ALA A 257 -21.39 9.67 3.85
CA ALA A 257 -21.91 8.30 3.82
C ALA A 257 -21.14 7.38 4.77
N ARG A 258 -19.80 7.46 4.80
CA ARG A 258 -18.97 6.70 5.75
C ARG A 258 -19.28 7.10 7.19
N SER A 259 -19.47 8.39 7.45
CA SER A 259 -19.83 8.91 8.78
C SER A 259 -21.11 8.26 9.28
N GLU A 260 -22.18 8.33 8.51
CA GLU A 260 -23.47 7.74 8.92
C GLU A 260 -23.44 6.23 8.99
N LYS A 261 -22.72 5.57 8.08
CA LYS A 261 -22.54 4.11 8.10
C LYS A 261 -21.90 3.63 9.41
N GLU A 262 -21.04 4.46 10.00
CA GLU A 262 -20.33 4.19 11.24
C GLU A 262 -20.98 4.86 12.46
N GLY A 263 -22.16 5.47 12.32
CA GLY A 263 -22.90 6.10 13.43
C GLY A 263 -22.34 7.44 13.88
N LEU A 264 -21.56 8.12 13.04
CA LEU A 264 -20.94 9.43 13.29
C LEU A 264 -21.76 10.56 12.65
N THR A 265 -21.53 11.79 13.14
CA THR A 265 -22.20 12.99 12.63
C THR A 265 -21.58 13.45 11.31
N PRO A 266 -22.32 13.55 10.20
CA PRO A 266 -21.78 14.01 8.91
C PRO A 266 -21.21 15.43 8.97
N CYS A 267 -20.10 15.66 8.25
CA CYS A 267 -19.44 16.96 8.22
C CYS A 267 -20.08 17.93 7.23
N TYR A 268 -20.58 17.47 6.09
CA TYR A 268 -20.93 18.36 4.99
C TYR A 268 -22.43 18.56 4.83
N THR A 269 -22.84 19.82 4.84
CA THR A 269 -24.25 20.21 4.68
C THR A 269 -24.43 21.25 3.58
N LEU A 270 -25.58 21.19 2.92
CA LEU A 270 -26.12 22.24 2.06
C LEU A 270 -27.42 22.73 2.69
N GLU A 271 -27.53 24.03 2.95
CA GLU A 271 -28.71 24.63 3.61
C GLU A 271 -29.11 23.90 4.92
N GLY A 272 -28.10 23.50 5.71
CA GLY A 272 -28.30 22.79 6.98
C GLY A 272 -28.68 21.31 6.86
N LYS A 273 -28.83 20.77 5.65
CA LYS A 273 -29.13 19.34 5.40
C LYS A 273 -27.88 18.59 4.99
N VAL A 274 -27.75 17.33 5.42
CA VAL A 274 -26.65 16.45 5.00
C VAL A 274 -26.60 16.39 3.47
N PHE A 275 -25.44 16.71 2.90
CA PHE A 275 -25.25 16.71 1.46
C PHE A 275 -25.08 15.28 0.94
N ARG A 276 -26.01 14.83 0.09
CA ARG A 276 -26.07 13.45 -0.42
C ARG A 276 -26.12 13.34 -1.94
N SER A 277 -26.64 14.34 -2.64
CA SER A 277 -26.90 14.29 -4.08
C SER A 277 -26.51 15.59 -4.77
N GLY A 278 -26.34 15.55 -6.10
CA GLY A 278 -25.97 16.72 -6.88
C GLY A 278 -24.55 17.26 -6.64
N ARG A 279 -24.36 18.53 -7.00
CA ARG A 279 -23.11 19.30 -6.93
C ARG A 279 -23.43 20.71 -6.40
N ALA A 280 -22.58 21.27 -5.54
CA ALA A 280 -22.78 22.57 -4.90
C ALA A 280 -21.44 23.17 -4.46
N ASP A 281 -21.24 24.45 -4.72
CA ASP A 281 -20.00 25.16 -4.38
C ASP A 281 -20.06 25.79 -2.96
N ASP A 282 -21.26 26.02 -2.44
CA ASP A 282 -21.55 26.71 -1.17
C ASP A 282 -21.72 25.78 0.04
N LEU A 283 -21.27 24.52 -0.07
CA LEU A 283 -21.28 23.54 1.03
C LEU A 283 -20.63 24.10 2.29
N LYS A 284 -21.20 23.74 3.44
CA LYS A 284 -20.66 24.06 4.76
C LYS A 284 -20.11 22.80 5.41
N CYS A 285 -18.91 22.92 6.00
CA CYS A 285 -18.33 21.89 6.84
C CYS A 285 -18.61 22.21 8.32
N ASN A 286 -19.24 21.27 9.03
CA ASN A 286 -19.37 21.28 10.48
C ASN A 286 -18.05 20.79 11.10
N TRP A 287 -17.17 21.72 11.43
CA TRP A 287 -15.84 21.42 11.97
C TRP A 287 -15.85 20.82 13.39
N SER A 288 -16.99 20.90 14.09
CA SER A 288 -17.18 20.24 15.40
C SER A 288 -17.77 18.83 15.29
N ALA A 289 -18.16 18.39 14.10
CA ALA A 289 -18.64 17.03 13.90
C ALA A 289 -17.50 16.02 14.10
N ASP A 290 -17.89 14.84 14.57
CA ASP A 290 -17.03 13.66 14.70
C ASP A 290 -17.07 12.79 13.43
N GLY A 291 -17.56 13.31 12.30
CA GLY A 291 -17.60 12.58 11.04
C GLY A 291 -16.31 12.64 10.24
N TYR A 292 -16.25 11.80 9.22
CA TYR A 292 -15.21 11.87 8.20
C TYR A 292 -15.38 13.12 7.34
N ARG A 293 -14.24 13.65 6.91
CA ARG A 293 -14.13 14.77 5.97
C ARG A 293 -12.84 14.66 5.16
N LEU A 294 -12.72 15.43 4.10
CA LEU A 294 -11.44 15.70 3.46
C LEU A 294 -10.53 16.51 4.42
N PRO A 295 -9.20 16.32 4.35
CA PRO A 295 -8.26 17.17 5.07
C PRO A 295 -8.33 18.61 4.57
N THR A 296 -7.99 19.57 5.43
CA THR A 296 -7.55 20.86 4.91
C THR A 296 -6.19 20.73 4.24
N GLU A 297 -5.82 21.66 3.36
CA GLU A 297 -4.50 21.66 2.70
C GLU A 297 -3.37 21.69 3.74
N ALA A 298 -3.58 22.41 4.85
CA ALA A 298 -2.63 22.49 5.95
C ALA A 298 -2.55 21.21 6.78
N GLU A 299 -3.69 20.58 7.09
CA GLU A 299 -3.70 19.26 7.74
C GLU A 299 -2.97 18.23 6.87
N TRP A 300 -3.20 18.26 5.56
CA TRP A 300 -2.53 17.38 4.62
C TRP A 300 -1.02 17.61 4.63
N GLU A 301 -0.53 18.86 4.50
CA GLU A 301 0.92 19.12 4.47
C GLU A 301 1.59 18.80 5.81
N PHE A 302 0.98 19.18 6.94
CA PHE A 302 1.47 18.84 8.27
C PHE A 302 1.64 17.33 8.43
N ALA A 303 0.61 16.59 8.04
CA ALA A 303 0.59 15.14 8.13
C ALA A 303 1.61 14.49 7.18
N ALA A 304 1.71 14.98 5.94
CA ALA A 304 2.62 14.50 4.91
C ALA A 304 4.09 14.70 5.30
N ARG A 305 4.42 15.81 5.96
CA ARG A 305 5.75 16.11 6.49
C ARG A 305 6.22 15.09 7.53
N GLY A 306 5.31 14.43 8.27
CA GLY A 306 5.67 13.35 9.19
C GLY A 306 6.67 13.75 10.27
N GLY A 307 6.69 15.03 10.68
CA GLY A 307 7.65 15.60 11.63
C GLY A 307 8.94 16.17 11.01
N LEU A 308 9.14 16.03 9.69
CA LEU A 308 10.27 16.64 8.99
C LEU A 308 10.06 18.15 8.76
N LYS A 309 11.12 18.93 8.96
CA LYS A 309 11.13 20.38 8.69
C LYS A 309 11.79 20.66 7.35
N GLY A 310 11.08 21.37 6.47
CA GLY A 310 11.64 21.87 5.21
C GLY A 310 12.10 20.79 4.21
N ALA A 311 11.68 19.54 4.39
CA ALA A 311 11.98 18.44 3.47
C ALA A 311 11.17 18.57 2.17
N ARG A 312 11.75 18.09 1.06
CA ARG A 312 11.03 18.00 -0.23
C ARG A 312 9.96 16.92 -0.24
N PHE A 313 10.22 15.76 0.36
CA PHE A 313 9.39 14.56 0.29
C PHE A 313 9.15 13.96 1.68
N PRO A 314 8.14 13.09 1.86
CA PRO A 314 7.94 12.35 3.11
C PRO A 314 9.17 11.51 3.51
N SER A 315 10.00 11.12 2.52
CA SER A 315 11.26 10.39 2.69
C SER A 315 12.49 11.27 2.93
N GLY A 316 12.35 12.59 3.04
CA GLY A 316 13.46 13.54 3.13
C GLY A 316 13.65 14.37 1.86
N ASP A 317 14.90 14.62 1.47
CA ASP A 317 15.21 15.56 0.38
C ASP A 317 15.48 14.90 -0.98
N ARG A 318 15.34 13.57 -1.07
CA ARG A 318 15.51 12.76 -2.28
C ARG A 318 14.32 11.82 -2.49
N ILE A 319 14.02 11.53 -3.76
CA ILE A 319 12.96 10.60 -4.17
C ILE A 319 13.50 9.61 -5.19
N ALA A 320 12.96 8.41 -5.17
CA ALA A 320 13.21 7.37 -6.16
C ALA A 320 11.95 6.52 -6.27
N HIS A 321 11.84 5.72 -7.34
CA HIS A 321 10.76 4.74 -7.48
C HIS A 321 10.69 3.75 -6.30
N ALA A 322 11.78 3.53 -5.56
CA ALA A 322 11.79 2.68 -4.36
C ALA A 322 10.95 3.22 -3.18
N VAL A 323 10.60 4.52 -3.17
CA VAL A 323 9.91 5.17 -2.04
C VAL A 323 8.60 5.85 -2.45
N ALA A 324 8.27 5.91 -3.74
CA ALA A 324 7.05 6.53 -4.24
C ALA A 324 6.70 6.06 -5.66
N ASN A 325 5.42 6.10 -6.01
CA ASN A 325 4.93 5.86 -7.36
C ASN A 325 4.68 7.18 -8.09
N TYR A 326 5.62 7.62 -8.92
CA TYR A 326 5.54 8.86 -9.70
C TYR A 326 6.15 8.65 -11.09
N ARG A 327 6.20 9.72 -11.89
CA ARG A 327 6.87 9.74 -13.18
C ARG A 327 8.24 10.41 -13.06
N CYS A 328 9.31 9.63 -13.13
CA CYS A 328 10.66 10.16 -13.23
C CYS A 328 10.88 10.76 -14.64
N VAL A 329 11.11 12.06 -14.74
CA VAL A 329 11.47 12.68 -16.03
C VAL A 329 12.97 12.56 -16.23
N ALA A 330 13.41 11.84 -17.27
CA ALA A 330 14.82 11.79 -17.65
C ALA A 330 15.10 12.60 -18.93
N ARG A 331 16.24 13.30 -18.96
CA ARG A 331 16.81 13.93 -20.16
C ARG A 331 18.19 13.33 -20.41
N SER A 332 18.42 12.84 -21.63
CA SER A 332 19.69 12.23 -22.04
C SER A 332 20.17 11.11 -21.09
N GLY A 333 19.23 10.29 -20.60
CA GLY A 333 19.52 9.16 -19.71
C GLY A 333 19.78 9.53 -18.25
N LYS A 334 19.63 10.79 -17.84
CA LYS A 334 19.75 11.25 -16.44
C LYS A 334 18.45 11.88 -15.95
N PRO A 335 18.08 11.72 -14.67
CA PRO A 335 16.93 12.42 -14.11
C PRO A 335 17.04 13.94 -14.29
N ARG A 336 15.91 14.59 -14.61
CA ARG A 336 15.81 16.04 -14.82
C ARG A 336 16.12 16.81 -13.53
N TYR A 337 15.75 16.25 -12.39
CA TYR A 337 15.91 16.86 -11.08
C TYR A 337 17.04 16.18 -10.33
N ALA A 338 17.99 16.96 -9.77
CA ALA A 338 19.18 16.43 -9.10
C ALA A 338 18.87 15.66 -7.79
N TYR A 339 17.64 15.80 -7.28
CA TYR A 339 17.11 15.10 -6.12
C TYR A 339 16.29 13.84 -6.46
N ASP A 340 16.30 13.43 -7.72
CA ASP A 340 15.64 12.22 -8.20
C ASP A 340 16.68 11.12 -8.49
N ASP A 341 16.59 10.02 -7.77
CA ASP A 341 17.43 8.81 -7.94
C ASP A 341 16.70 7.72 -8.74
N GLY A 342 15.63 8.07 -9.46
CA GLY A 342 14.86 7.17 -10.30
C GLY A 342 15.75 6.41 -11.30
N PRO A 343 15.74 5.07 -11.29
CA PRO A 343 16.66 4.26 -12.11
C PRO A 343 16.31 4.30 -13.61
N THR A 344 15.08 4.70 -13.95
CA THR A 344 14.53 4.70 -15.30
C THR A 344 13.64 5.93 -15.50
N GLY A 345 13.80 6.62 -16.62
CA GLY A 345 12.82 7.63 -17.03
C GLY A 345 11.46 7.00 -17.33
N GLY A 346 10.38 7.68 -16.97
CA GLY A 346 8.99 7.24 -17.15
C GLY A 346 8.30 6.91 -15.83
N CYS A 347 7.13 6.28 -15.93
CA CYS A 347 6.34 5.82 -14.80
C CYS A 347 7.02 4.64 -14.08
N HIS A 348 6.57 4.34 -12.86
CA HIS A 348 7.13 3.27 -12.04
C HIS A 348 7.18 1.90 -12.76
N PRO A 349 8.35 1.26 -12.95
CA PRO A 349 8.52 0.11 -13.85
C PRO A 349 7.78 -1.16 -13.39
N VAL A 350 7.47 -1.25 -12.09
CA VAL A 350 6.68 -2.37 -11.55
C VAL A 350 5.19 -2.21 -11.83
N TYR A 351 4.66 -0.98 -11.81
CA TYR A 351 3.22 -0.68 -11.84
C TYR A 351 2.72 -0.20 -13.22
N ALA A 352 3.64 0.31 -14.04
CA ALA A 352 3.44 0.65 -15.45
C ALA A 352 3.34 -0.62 -16.31
N LYS A 353 2.31 -1.43 -16.02
CA LYS A 353 1.97 -2.67 -16.72
C LYS A 353 0.49 -2.64 -17.10
N GLY A 354 0.21 -3.03 -18.35
CA GLY A 354 -1.12 -3.01 -18.92
C GLY A 354 -1.60 -1.58 -19.20
N ASP A 355 -2.91 -1.38 -19.06
CA ASP A 355 -3.54 -0.08 -19.30
C ASP A 355 -3.45 0.85 -18.08
N GLU A 356 -3.52 2.14 -18.36
CA GLU A 356 -3.61 3.19 -17.35
C GLU A 356 -4.93 3.13 -16.59
N PRO A 357 -4.93 3.46 -15.29
CA PRO A 357 -3.83 4.10 -14.56
C PRO A 357 -2.76 3.13 -14.01
N PHE A 358 -1.56 3.66 -13.74
CA PHE A 358 -0.44 2.91 -13.17
C PHE A 358 -0.31 3.08 -11.66
N THR A 359 -1.44 3.13 -10.95
CA THR A 359 -1.45 3.15 -9.48
C THR A 359 -0.77 1.90 -8.92
N SER A 360 -0.24 2.02 -7.71
CA SER A 360 0.24 0.94 -6.87
C SER A 360 -0.83 0.55 -5.85
N PRO A 361 -0.78 -0.66 -5.26
CA PRO A 361 -1.55 -0.94 -4.04
C PRO A 361 -1.26 0.13 -2.99
N ALA A 362 -2.29 0.56 -2.28
CA ALA A 362 -2.13 1.55 -1.23
C ALA A 362 -1.30 0.94 -0.09
N GLY A 363 -0.29 1.66 0.39
CA GLY A 363 0.69 1.19 1.36
C GLY A 363 1.86 0.42 0.77
N ALA A 364 2.11 0.54 -0.55
CA ALA A 364 3.21 -0.18 -1.20
C ALA A 364 4.62 0.28 -0.77
N PHE A 365 4.76 1.53 -0.32
CA PHE A 365 6.03 2.12 0.09
C PHE A 365 6.12 2.30 1.61
N ALA A 366 7.28 2.68 2.13
CA ALA A 366 7.44 2.92 3.55
C ALA A 366 6.60 4.12 4.02
N PRO A 367 6.02 4.08 5.24
CA PRO A 367 5.30 5.22 5.77
C PRO A 367 6.25 6.34 6.21
N ASN A 368 5.72 7.55 6.30
CA ASN A 368 6.42 8.69 6.91
C ASN A 368 6.47 8.59 8.45
N GLY A 369 7.05 9.60 9.11
CA GLY A 369 7.22 9.62 10.57
C GLY A 369 5.92 9.61 11.40
N TYR A 370 4.75 9.81 10.78
CA TYR A 370 3.44 9.68 11.41
C TYR A 370 2.68 8.39 11.02
N GLY A 371 3.32 7.47 10.30
CA GLY A 371 2.69 6.20 9.90
C GLY A 371 1.74 6.33 8.70
N LEU A 372 1.88 7.40 7.91
CA LEU A 372 1.10 7.62 6.69
C LEU A 372 1.86 7.16 5.46
N TYR A 373 1.15 6.51 4.56
CA TYR A 373 1.69 5.95 3.33
C TYR A 373 1.28 6.81 2.13
N ASP A 374 2.07 6.71 1.06
CA ASP A 374 1.76 7.29 -0.26
C ASP A 374 1.51 8.81 -0.23
N MET A 375 2.04 9.51 0.77
CA MET A 375 1.95 10.98 0.86
C MET A 375 2.75 11.70 -0.25
N ALA A 376 3.46 10.94 -1.10
CA ALA A 376 4.05 11.39 -2.35
C ALA A 376 3.81 10.35 -3.45
N GLY A 377 3.16 10.77 -4.54
CA GLY A 377 2.84 9.94 -5.70
C GLY A 377 1.50 9.21 -5.59
N ASN A 378 1.37 8.12 -6.34
CA ASN A 378 0.22 7.24 -6.51
C ASN A 378 -1.03 7.95 -7.07
N VAL A 379 -1.77 8.73 -6.27
CA VAL A 379 -2.86 9.59 -6.76
C VAL A 379 -2.81 10.97 -6.07
N TRP A 380 -3.19 12.01 -6.81
CA TRP A 380 -3.47 13.31 -6.23
C TRP A 380 -4.62 13.18 -5.25
N GLU A 381 -4.57 13.92 -4.14
CA GLU A 381 -5.57 13.82 -3.10
C GLU A 381 -6.37 15.11 -2.96
N TRP A 382 -7.69 15.00 -3.07
CA TRP A 382 -8.60 16.11 -2.79
C TRP A 382 -8.46 16.62 -1.35
N CYS A 383 -8.33 17.94 -1.22
CA CYS A 383 -8.47 18.65 0.05
C CYS A 383 -9.78 19.46 0.07
N TRP A 384 -10.18 19.90 1.27
CA TRP A 384 -11.34 20.77 1.45
C TRP A 384 -11.17 22.13 0.75
N ASP A 385 -9.98 22.71 0.83
CA ASP A 385 -9.69 24.11 0.56
C ASP A 385 -10.05 24.54 -0.87
N TRP A 386 -10.64 25.74 -0.98
CA TRP A 386 -10.59 26.48 -2.24
C TRP A 386 -9.18 26.99 -2.49
N ARG A 387 -8.70 26.85 -3.72
CA ARG A 387 -7.37 27.33 -4.12
C ARG A 387 -7.38 28.85 -4.31
N GLY A 388 -6.78 29.57 -3.36
CA GLY A 388 -6.37 30.96 -3.52
C GLY A 388 -4.93 31.08 -4.03
N GLY A 389 -4.69 32.00 -4.98
CA GLY A 389 -3.39 32.20 -5.62
C GLY A 389 -2.34 32.78 -4.66
N ASP A 390 -2.75 33.78 -3.89
CA ASP A 390 -2.00 34.53 -2.87
C ASP A 390 -2.30 34.06 -1.44
N TYR A 391 -3.05 32.96 -1.27
CA TYR A 391 -3.57 32.54 0.04
C TYR A 391 -2.50 32.42 1.13
N TYR A 392 -1.28 32.01 0.79
CA TYR A 392 -0.19 31.86 1.77
C TYR A 392 0.27 33.20 2.35
N GLU A 393 0.10 34.32 1.65
CA GLU A 393 0.41 35.66 2.16
C GLU A 393 -0.58 36.12 3.23
N HIS A 394 -1.79 35.56 3.22
CA HIS A 394 -2.91 35.96 4.07
C HIS A 394 -3.44 34.82 4.95
N SER A 395 -2.74 33.68 4.96
CA SER A 395 -3.17 32.45 5.63
C SER A 395 -3.30 32.68 7.14
N PRO A 396 -4.43 32.32 7.77
CA PRO A 396 -4.56 32.41 9.21
C PRO A 396 -3.65 31.39 9.89
N LYS A 397 -3.10 31.77 11.04
CA LYS A 397 -2.12 30.93 11.75
C LYS A 397 -2.71 29.67 12.39
N ALA A 398 -4.01 29.62 12.67
CA ALA A 398 -4.64 28.52 13.38
C ALA A 398 -5.71 27.86 12.51
N ASP A 399 -5.58 26.55 12.28
CA ASP A 399 -6.48 25.70 11.50
C ASP A 399 -6.97 26.37 10.20
N PRO A 400 -6.08 26.78 9.27
CA PRO A 400 -6.48 27.35 8.00
C PRO A 400 -7.28 26.34 7.17
N ARG A 401 -8.29 26.86 6.47
CA ARG A 401 -9.32 26.10 5.73
C ARG A 401 -9.42 26.52 4.25
N GLY A 402 -8.43 27.25 3.77
CA GLY A 402 -8.38 27.77 2.41
C GLY A 402 -9.11 29.10 2.28
N ALA A 403 -9.21 29.57 1.03
CA ALA A 403 -9.99 30.75 0.70
C ALA A 403 -11.50 30.50 0.95
N GLU A 404 -12.25 31.57 1.19
CA GLU A 404 -13.70 31.47 1.43
C GLU A 404 -14.46 30.98 0.19
N GLU A 405 -13.97 31.36 -1.00
CA GLU A 405 -14.51 31.00 -2.31
C GLU A 405 -13.38 30.70 -3.31
N GLY A 406 -13.73 30.03 -4.41
CA GLY A 406 -12.77 29.75 -5.47
C GLY A 406 -13.38 28.98 -6.64
N ARG A 407 -12.58 28.83 -7.70
CA ARG A 407 -12.97 28.05 -8.88
C ARG A 407 -12.54 26.58 -8.82
N ASN A 408 -11.43 26.32 -8.12
CA ASN A 408 -10.78 25.03 -8.05
C ASN A 408 -10.51 24.64 -6.60
N ARG A 409 -10.67 23.37 -6.27
CA ARG A 409 -10.30 22.79 -4.97
C ARG A 409 -8.85 22.33 -4.98
N ALA A 410 -8.20 22.37 -3.83
CA ALA A 410 -6.79 21.98 -3.70
C ALA A 410 -6.58 20.47 -3.90
N LEU A 411 -5.45 20.14 -4.53
CA LEU A 411 -4.94 18.78 -4.76
C LEU A 411 -3.50 18.70 -4.27
N ARG A 412 -3.15 17.59 -3.61
CA ARG A 412 -1.83 17.40 -2.97
C ARG A 412 -1.22 16.03 -3.25
N GLY A 413 0.10 15.91 -3.10
CA GLY A 413 0.82 14.62 -3.12
C GLY A 413 1.45 14.21 -4.44
N GLY A 414 0.98 14.69 -5.59
CA GLY A 414 1.40 14.12 -6.87
C GLY A 414 0.62 12.85 -7.21
N SER A 415 1.02 12.12 -8.24
CA SER A 415 0.37 10.88 -8.67
C SER A 415 1.35 10.01 -9.44
N TRP A 416 0.93 8.80 -9.84
CA TRP A 416 1.70 7.88 -10.69
C TRP A 416 2.19 8.50 -12.01
N LYS A 417 1.50 9.54 -12.52
CA LYS A 417 1.88 10.27 -13.74
C LYS A 417 2.46 11.66 -13.47
N ALA A 418 2.52 12.08 -12.22
CA ALA A 418 3.06 13.39 -11.85
C ALA A 418 4.58 13.36 -11.90
N ASP A 419 5.17 14.41 -12.44
CA ASP A 419 6.61 14.54 -12.51
C ASP A 419 7.20 14.73 -11.09
N THR A 420 8.48 14.46 -10.92
CA THR A 420 9.18 14.47 -9.62
C THR A 420 8.91 15.71 -8.76
N ASP A 421 8.94 16.90 -9.36
CA ASP A 421 8.72 18.17 -8.65
C ASP A 421 7.29 18.32 -8.13
N GLN A 422 6.34 17.63 -8.74
CA GLN A 422 4.92 17.64 -8.39
C GLN A 422 4.60 16.71 -7.22
N ALA A 423 5.52 15.79 -6.87
CA ALA A 423 5.42 14.93 -5.69
C ALA A 423 6.02 15.58 -4.42
N ARG A 424 6.53 16.83 -4.51
CA ARG A 424 7.05 17.55 -3.34
C ARG A 424 5.92 17.84 -2.36
N LEU A 425 6.24 17.78 -1.07
CA LEU A 425 5.34 18.10 0.04
C LEU A 425 4.70 19.48 -0.08
N SER A 426 5.44 20.47 -0.60
CA SER A 426 4.93 21.83 -0.81
C SER A 426 4.16 22.00 -2.12
N TYR A 427 4.24 21.09 -3.09
CA TYR A 427 3.66 21.31 -4.42
C TYR A 427 2.14 21.39 -4.37
N ARG A 428 1.59 22.53 -4.76
CA ARG A 428 0.15 22.80 -4.70
C ARG A 428 -0.48 22.66 -6.07
N GLN A 429 -1.31 21.65 -6.28
CA GLN A 429 -2.17 21.54 -7.45
C GLN A 429 -3.60 21.97 -7.13
N SER A 430 -4.42 22.20 -8.14
CA SER A 430 -5.86 22.37 -7.98
C SER A 430 -6.61 21.87 -9.20
N SER A 431 -7.87 21.53 -9.03
CA SER A 431 -8.75 21.20 -10.16
C SER A 431 -10.17 21.65 -9.87
N SER A 432 -10.98 21.78 -10.92
CA SER A 432 -12.42 22.06 -10.75
C SER A 432 -13.04 20.96 -9.88
N PRO A 433 -13.93 21.30 -8.93
CA PRO A 433 -14.59 20.29 -8.08
C PRO A 433 -15.50 19.33 -8.85
N LYS A 434 -15.71 19.58 -10.15
CA LYS A 434 -16.48 18.74 -11.09
C LYS A 434 -15.59 17.76 -11.87
N SER A 435 -14.27 17.96 -11.85
CA SER A 435 -13.33 17.15 -12.60
C SER A 435 -13.10 15.81 -11.91
N ALA A 436 -13.10 14.75 -12.70
CA ALA A 436 -12.69 13.41 -12.33
C ALA A 436 -11.54 13.00 -13.28
N ASP A 437 -10.38 12.66 -12.75
CA ASP A 437 -9.22 12.21 -13.54
C ASP A 437 -8.68 10.90 -12.95
N ARG A 438 -8.11 10.04 -13.81
CA ARG A 438 -7.54 8.73 -13.44
C ARG A 438 -6.32 8.82 -12.51
N SER A 439 -5.87 10.02 -12.18
CA SER A 439 -4.81 10.31 -11.23
C SER A 439 -5.28 11.00 -9.95
N ILE A 440 -6.58 11.25 -9.78
CA ILE A 440 -7.13 11.94 -8.61
C ILE A 440 -7.97 10.99 -7.77
N GLY A 441 -7.59 10.83 -6.50
CA GLY A 441 -8.31 10.16 -5.42
C GLY A 441 -8.45 11.06 -4.19
N PHE A 442 -8.52 10.46 -3.00
CA PHE A 442 -8.54 11.19 -1.72
C PHE A 442 -8.27 10.24 -0.54
N ARG A 443 -8.02 10.84 0.64
CA ARG A 443 -8.07 10.18 1.96
C ARG A 443 -8.93 10.98 2.93
N CYS A 444 -9.45 10.34 3.97
CA CYS A 444 -10.26 11.03 4.97
C CYS A 444 -9.46 11.43 6.21
N VAL A 445 -9.94 12.48 6.87
CA VAL A 445 -9.61 12.82 8.25
C VAL A 445 -10.87 12.92 9.11
N ARG A 446 -10.69 12.96 10.42
CA ARG A 446 -11.74 13.14 11.42
C ARG A 446 -11.19 13.89 12.63
N SER A 447 -12.03 14.68 13.29
CA SER A 447 -11.70 15.25 14.60
C SER A 447 -11.45 14.13 15.62
N ASN A 448 -10.59 14.36 16.62
CA ASN A 448 -10.31 13.36 17.67
C ASN A 448 -11.52 13.09 18.56
#